data_AF-X1IYK2-F1
#
_entry.id   AF-X1IYK2-F1
#
_cell.length_a   1.000
_cell.length_b   1.000
_cell.length_c   1.000
_cell.angle_alpha   90.00
_cell.angle_beta   90.00
_cell.angle_gamma   90.00
#
_symmetry.space_group_name_H-M   'P 1'
#
loop_
_entity.id
_entity.type
_entity.pdbx_description
1 polymer ?
#
loop_
_entity_poly.entity_id
_entity_poly.type
_entity_poly.pdbx_seq_one_letter_code
_entity_poly.pdbx_strand_id
1 'polypeptide(L)'
;FGDDFKLYDPDIRQDKETKTFEQVIIPKSDAIEEIPKIRFSFFDPKSGTYKTIVKGPIPIKVNPLARGEELRVFELPAGDKMPFRKKEILGRDIIYIKDTPGRLSRNGQFLCEDRMFIAIQFIPLLGIVFGLIFHKRRERIKTDIRYARRLRAPGKARKNLRQARRFLVLRQSDKFFDAVFKTLQEYLGDKFHLPTAGITSNVVEDFRSRRIIDERVLNMLKECFGNCDRTRYAPASITEGQMINTFELLEEIIDALEKA
;
A
#
# COMPACT_ATOMS: atom_id res chain seq x y z
N PHE A 1 37.87 42.10 28.68
CA PHE A 1 38.35 42.51 30.00
C PHE A 1 39.32 41.43 30.44
N GLY A 2 40.60 41.75 30.65
CA GLY A 2 41.60 40.76 31.10
C GLY A 2 41.39 40.37 32.56
N ASP A 3 42.45 39.91 33.22
CA ASP A 3 42.42 39.54 34.64
C ASP A 3 42.19 40.72 35.61
N ASP A 4 42.19 41.96 35.10
CA ASP A 4 42.08 43.20 35.88
C ASP A 4 40.70 43.43 36.51
N PHE A 5 39.64 42.85 35.93
CA PHE A 5 38.26 43.02 36.41
C PHE A 5 37.66 41.68 36.84
N LYS A 6 36.91 41.69 37.94
CA LYS A 6 35.99 40.59 38.28
C LYS A 6 34.64 40.88 37.62
N LEU A 7 34.18 39.95 36.79
CA LEU A 7 32.93 40.06 36.05
C LEU A 7 31.87 39.17 36.70
N TYR A 8 30.64 39.64 36.74
CA TYR A 8 29.47 38.83 37.07
C TYR A 8 28.66 38.53 35.80
N ASP A 9 27.83 37.50 35.86
CA ASP A 9 26.91 37.21 34.76
C ASP A 9 25.92 38.38 34.59
N PRO A 10 25.65 38.81 33.35
CA PRO A 10 24.75 39.92 33.11
C PRO A 10 23.31 39.55 33.45
N ASP A 11 22.59 40.46 34.12
CA ASP A 11 21.14 40.41 34.20
C ASP A 11 20.56 40.86 32.84
N ILE A 12 19.61 40.09 32.32
CA ILE A 12 19.05 40.29 30.97
C ILE A 12 17.58 40.62 31.10
N ARG A 13 17.23 41.84 30.70
CA ARG A 13 15.83 42.29 30.62
C ARG A 13 15.46 42.50 29.16
N GLN A 14 14.36 41.89 28.75
CA GLN A 14 13.86 41.98 27.38
C GLN A 14 12.42 42.46 27.39
N ASP A 15 12.19 43.59 26.72
CA ASP A 15 10.85 44.07 26.35
C ASP A 15 10.63 43.81 24.85
N LYS A 16 9.43 44.10 24.33
CA LYS A 16 9.01 43.82 22.95
C LYS A 16 9.96 44.41 21.88
N GLU A 17 10.60 45.54 22.18
CA GLU A 17 11.46 46.25 21.22
C GLU A 17 12.92 46.40 21.69
N THR A 18 13.21 46.19 22.97
CA THR A 18 14.52 46.50 23.54
C THR A 18 15.04 45.35 24.40
N LYS A 19 16.32 45.00 24.22
CA LYS A 19 17.02 44.05 25.08
C LYS A 19 18.16 44.76 25.80
N THR A 20 18.09 44.78 27.12
CA THR A 20 19.04 45.46 27.99
C THR A 20 19.86 44.43 28.75
N PHE A 21 21.18 44.60 28.72
CA PHE A 21 22.14 43.77 29.45
C PHE A 21 22.77 44.65 30.54
N GLU A 22 22.61 44.26 31.79
CA GLU A 22 23.22 44.94 32.92
C GLU A 22 24.28 44.03 33.54
N GLN A 23 25.54 44.46 33.49
CA GLN A 23 26.66 43.66 33.98
C GLN A 23 27.45 44.44 35.02
N VAL A 24 27.60 43.84 36.20
CA VAL A 24 28.45 44.39 37.25
C VAL A 24 29.90 43.98 36.98
N ILE A 25 30.78 44.98 36.93
CA ILE A 25 32.22 44.82 36.82
C ILE A 25 32.90 45.45 38.04
N ILE A 26 33.83 44.73 38.66
CA ILE A 26 34.55 45.21 39.84
C ILE A 26 36.05 45.27 39.53
N PRO A 27 36.70 46.43 39.63
CA PRO A 27 38.15 46.55 39.45
C PRO A 27 38.87 45.81 40.59
N LYS A 28 39.89 45.01 40.28
CA LYS A 28 40.66 44.26 41.29
C LYS A 28 41.81 45.06 41.91
N SER A 29 42.23 46.16 41.27
CA SER A 29 43.29 47.04 41.74
C SER A 29 42.91 48.50 41.49
N ASP A 30 43.45 49.37 42.34
CA ASP A 30 43.43 50.82 42.24
C ASP A 30 44.31 51.37 41.09
N ALA A 31 45.20 50.55 40.52
CA ALA A 31 46.02 50.90 39.35
C ALA A 31 45.22 50.92 38.03
N ILE A 32 43.92 50.62 38.06
CA ILE A 32 43.07 50.59 36.87
C ILE A 32 42.50 51.99 36.60
N GLU A 33 42.93 52.59 35.49
CA GLU A 33 42.56 53.95 35.10
C GLU A 33 41.48 54.00 34.01
N GLU A 34 41.20 52.90 33.32
CA GLU A 34 40.19 52.87 32.27
C GLU A 34 39.47 51.52 32.13
N ILE A 35 38.20 51.59 31.75
CA ILE A 35 37.43 50.46 31.27
C ILE A 35 37.76 50.28 29.78
N PRO A 36 38.22 49.09 29.35
CA PRO A 36 38.63 48.87 27.97
C PRO A 36 37.45 48.92 27.01
N LYS A 37 37.76 49.09 25.71
CA LYS A 37 36.77 49.18 24.62
C LYS A 37 35.82 47.98 24.61
N ILE A 38 34.52 48.27 24.63
CA ILE A 38 33.44 47.29 24.50
C ILE A 38 33.07 47.18 23.03
N ARG A 39 32.98 45.95 22.51
CA ARG A 39 32.59 45.66 21.13
C ARG A 39 31.29 44.88 21.12
N PHE A 40 30.32 45.34 20.34
CA PHE A 40 29.05 44.65 20.16
C PHE A 40 28.83 44.41 18.66
N SER A 41 28.72 43.14 18.27
CA SER A 41 28.47 42.73 16.90
C SER A 41 27.04 42.26 16.75
N PHE A 42 26.32 42.80 15.78
CA PHE A 42 24.94 42.44 15.47
C PHE A 42 24.74 42.27 13.96
N PHE A 43 23.76 41.46 13.58
CA PHE A 43 23.38 41.29 12.19
C PHE A 43 22.40 42.39 11.79
N ASP A 44 22.70 43.13 10.73
CA ASP A 44 21.78 44.11 10.16
C ASP A 44 20.98 43.45 9.01
N PRO A 45 19.68 43.16 9.20
CA PRO A 45 18.87 42.49 8.19
C PRO A 45 18.63 43.34 6.93
N LYS A 46 18.80 44.67 7.00
CA LYS A 46 18.64 45.54 5.82
C LYS A 46 19.85 45.48 4.91
N SER A 47 21.06 45.40 5.47
CA SER A 47 22.31 45.31 4.69
C SER A 47 22.78 43.86 4.49
N GLY A 48 22.19 42.88 5.17
CA GLY A 48 22.56 41.47 5.05
C GLY A 48 23.96 41.14 5.59
N THR A 49 24.53 42.00 6.43
CA THR A 49 25.92 41.90 6.90
C THR A 49 26.01 42.11 8.41
N TYR A 50 27.02 41.51 9.04
CA TYR A 50 27.35 41.81 10.42
C TYR A 50 27.98 43.20 10.55
N LYS A 51 27.54 43.97 11.53
CA LYS A 51 28.09 45.27 11.91
C LYS A 51 28.59 45.21 13.35
N THR A 52 29.73 45.85 13.62
CA THR A 52 30.32 45.93 14.95
C THR A 52 30.36 47.38 15.41
N ILE A 53 29.75 47.66 16.57
CA ILE A 53 29.85 48.95 17.25
C ILE A 53 30.90 48.83 18.35
N VAL A 54 31.73 49.85 18.50
CA VAL A 54 32.78 49.91 19.52
C VAL A 54 32.56 51.15 20.38
N LYS A 55 32.63 50.99 21.70
CA LYS A 55 32.48 52.10 22.65
C LYS A 55 33.62 52.06 23.68
N GLY A 56 34.26 53.20 23.94
CA GLY A 56 35.36 53.35 24.90
C GLY A 56 36.72 53.68 24.26
N PRO A 57 37.81 53.73 25.05
CA PRO A 57 37.88 53.43 26.49
C PRO A 57 37.12 54.44 27.35
N ILE A 58 36.66 54.03 28.52
CA ILE A 58 35.94 54.90 29.47
C ILE A 58 36.87 55.12 30.68
N PRO A 59 37.38 56.34 30.92
CA PRO A 59 38.28 56.60 32.02
C PRO A 59 37.52 56.47 33.36
N ILE A 60 38.15 55.83 34.34
CA ILE A 60 37.63 55.68 35.70
C ILE A 60 38.73 55.99 36.72
N LYS A 61 38.35 56.46 37.90
CA LYS A 61 39.27 56.63 39.02
C LYS A 61 38.85 55.70 40.15
N VAL A 62 39.66 54.68 40.41
CA VAL A 62 39.44 53.72 41.50
C VAL A 62 40.15 54.26 42.74
N ASN A 63 39.40 54.53 43.81
CA ASN A 63 40.00 54.96 45.08
C ASN A 63 40.50 53.73 45.86
N PRO A 64 41.66 53.79 46.51
CA PRO A 64 42.20 52.68 47.29
C PRO A 64 41.33 52.40 48.53
N LEU A 65 41.28 51.13 48.92
CA LEU A 65 40.66 50.69 50.19
C LEU A 65 41.44 51.25 51.38
N ALA A 66 40.74 51.68 52.43
CA ALA A 66 41.37 52.07 53.68
C ALA A 66 42.09 50.85 54.32
N ARG A 67 43.27 51.08 54.90
CA ARG A 67 44.18 50.02 55.41
C ARG A 67 43.45 49.11 56.40
N GLY A 68 43.20 47.85 56.01
CA GLY A 68 42.62 46.82 56.88
C GLY A 68 41.17 46.41 56.59
N GLU A 69 40.53 46.90 55.53
CA GLU A 69 39.22 46.42 55.09
C GLU A 69 39.33 45.44 53.92
N GLU A 70 38.80 44.22 54.10
CA GLU A 70 38.57 43.28 53.00
C GLU A 70 37.34 43.72 52.18
N LEU A 71 37.36 43.44 50.86
CA LEU A 71 36.27 43.71 49.92
C LEU A 71 34.95 43.08 50.42
N ARG A 72 34.09 43.88 51.06
CA ARG A 72 32.73 43.46 51.43
C ARG A 72 31.83 43.52 50.20
N VAL A 73 31.58 42.37 49.58
CA VAL A 73 30.57 42.22 48.54
C VAL A 73 29.18 42.24 49.20
N PHE A 74 28.42 43.31 49.02
CA PHE A 74 27.00 43.34 49.36
C PHE A 74 26.23 42.55 48.30
N GLU A 75 25.83 41.31 48.62
CA GLU A 75 24.74 40.65 47.89
C GLU A 75 23.43 41.42 48.19
N LEU A 76 22.71 41.83 47.14
CA LEU A 76 21.40 42.45 47.31
C LEU A 76 20.42 41.45 47.98
N PRO A 77 19.55 41.90 48.89
CA PRO A 77 18.57 41.03 49.52
C PRO A 77 17.52 40.63 48.48
N ALA A 78 17.48 39.33 48.16
CA ALA A 78 16.38 38.73 47.40
C ALA A 78 15.09 38.86 48.22
N GLY A 79 14.21 39.77 47.80
CA GLY A 79 12.89 39.97 48.37
C GLY A 79 11.97 38.77 48.19
N ASP A 80 11.24 38.49 49.27
CA ASP A 80 10.02 37.69 49.45
C ASP A 80 9.49 36.76 48.34
N LYS A 81 9.43 35.47 48.72
CA LYS A 81 8.29 34.53 48.59
C LYS A 81 7.30 34.79 47.43
N MET A 82 7.53 34.12 46.30
CA MET A 82 6.45 33.66 45.42
C MET A 82 6.06 32.21 45.76
N PRO A 83 4.77 31.90 45.99
CA PRO A 83 4.29 30.53 46.10
C PRO A 83 4.22 29.90 44.70
N PHE A 84 4.46 28.60 44.61
CA PHE A 84 4.50 27.81 43.37
C PHE A 84 5.74 27.99 42.48
N ARG A 85 6.85 27.39 42.91
CA ARG A 85 7.55 26.48 42.01
C ARG A 85 7.30 25.07 42.50
N LYS A 86 6.33 24.39 41.88
CA LYS A 86 6.47 22.93 41.68
C LYS A 86 7.93 22.71 41.32
N LYS A 87 8.57 21.72 41.92
CA LYS A 87 9.84 21.20 41.42
C LYS A 87 9.57 20.77 39.99
N GLU A 88 9.72 21.70 39.05
CA GLU A 88 9.94 21.36 37.68
C GLU A 88 11.18 20.51 37.76
N ILE A 89 10.97 19.22 37.49
CA ILE A 89 11.98 18.35 36.97
C ILE A 89 12.48 19.11 35.74
N LEU A 90 13.44 20.01 35.95
CA LEU A 90 14.31 20.56 34.94
C LEU A 90 14.90 19.31 34.31
N GLY A 91 14.26 18.84 33.24
CA GLY A 91 14.77 17.77 32.43
C GLY A 91 16.04 18.32 31.81
N ARG A 92 17.19 18.13 32.46
CA ARG A 92 18.54 18.50 32.01
C ARG A 92 18.51 19.62 30.96
N ASP A 93 18.06 20.81 31.36
CA ASP A 93 17.74 21.88 30.38
C ASP A 93 18.99 22.49 29.72
N ILE A 94 20.17 22.09 30.20
CA ILE A 94 21.45 22.35 29.57
C ILE A 94 22.24 21.04 29.55
N ILE A 95 22.04 20.28 28.47
CA ILE A 95 22.96 19.21 28.09
C ILE A 95 24.21 19.90 27.53
N TYR A 96 25.38 19.57 28.08
CA TYR A 96 26.67 20.08 27.61
C TYR A 96 26.80 19.89 26.09
N ILE A 97 27.30 20.91 25.37
CA ILE A 97 27.53 20.82 23.92
C ILE A 97 28.55 19.69 23.71
N LYS A 98 28.18 18.67 22.93
CA LYS A 98 29.12 17.59 22.59
C LYS A 98 30.23 18.16 21.71
N ASP A 99 31.44 18.27 22.26
CA ASP A 99 32.63 18.76 21.54
C ASP A 99 33.01 17.88 20.34
N THR A 100 32.56 16.63 20.35
CA THR A 100 32.63 15.74 19.18
C THR A 100 31.22 15.38 18.74
N PRO A 101 30.78 15.76 17.52
CA PRO A 101 29.65 15.08 16.93
C PRO A 101 30.08 13.62 16.82
N GLY A 102 29.32 12.71 17.43
CA GLY A 102 29.57 11.28 17.27
C GLY A 102 29.45 10.86 15.80
N ARG A 103 29.22 9.58 15.52
CA ARG A 103 28.86 9.18 14.15
C ARG A 103 27.54 9.82 13.75
N LEU A 104 27.61 10.89 12.96
CA LEU A 104 26.46 11.48 12.29
C LEU A 104 26.00 10.49 11.22
N SER A 105 24.90 9.79 11.51
CA SER A 105 24.17 9.05 10.49
C SER A 105 23.12 9.97 9.88
N ARG A 106 22.98 9.92 8.55
CA ARG A 106 21.93 10.65 7.85
C ARG A 106 20.59 10.07 8.28
N ASN A 107 19.93 10.72 9.23
CA ASN A 107 18.62 10.31 9.70
C ASN A 107 17.55 10.83 8.73
N GLY A 108 16.85 9.91 8.07
CA GLY A 108 15.85 10.20 7.05
C GLY A 108 16.33 9.83 5.66
N GLN A 109 16.05 8.60 5.25
CA GLN A 109 15.77 8.37 3.84
C GLN A 109 14.38 8.94 3.60
N PHE A 110 14.22 9.81 2.60
CA PHE A 110 12.90 10.33 2.27
C PHE A 110 12.03 9.12 1.90
N LEU A 111 10.82 9.00 2.47
CA LEU A 111 9.91 7.89 2.10
C LEU A 111 9.64 7.85 0.59
N CYS A 112 9.77 9.00 -0.09
CA CYS A 112 9.67 9.13 -1.53
C CYS A 112 10.86 8.51 -2.31
N GLU A 113 12.01 8.27 -1.69
CA GLU A 113 13.15 7.55 -2.30
C GLU A 113 13.08 6.03 -2.10
N ASP A 114 12.26 5.56 -1.15
CA ASP A 114 12.06 4.13 -0.93
C ASP A 114 11.20 3.52 -2.05
N ARG A 115 11.82 2.61 -2.81
CA ARG A 115 11.16 1.88 -3.90
C ARG A 115 9.94 1.09 -3.42
N MET A 116 9.97 0.59 -2.18
CA MET A 116 8.83 -0.15 -1.60
C MET A 116 7.64 0.76 -1.33
N PHE A 117 7.89 1.98 -0.83
CA PHE A 117 6.85 2.98 -0.60
C PHE A 117 6.19 3.41 -1.93
N ILE A 118 6.99 3.65 -2.97
CA ILE A 118 6.48 3.95 -4.31
C ILE A 118 5.66 2.77 -4.86
N ALA A 119 6.14 1.54 -4.71
CA ALA A 119 5.44 0.34 -5.19
C ALA A 119 4.06 0.14 -4.51
N ILE A 120 3.99 0.36 -3.20
CA ILE A 120 2.73 0.28 -2.43
C ILE A 120 1.71 1.29 -2.93
N GLN A 121 2.15 2.45 -3.40
CA GLN A 121 1.24 3.49 -3.88
C GLN A 121 0.54 3.15 -5.21
N PHE A 122 1.03 2.14 -5.93
CA PHE A 122 0.34 1.61 -7.11
C PHE A 122 -0.78 0.61 -6.75
N ILE A 123 -0.85 0.10 -5.52
CA ILE A 123 -1.90 -0.83 -5.08
C ILE A 123 -3.33 -0.26 -5.29
N PRO A 124 -3.67 0.98 -4.87
CA PRO A 124 -5.00 1.52 -5.13
C PRO A 124 -5.30 1.67 -6.63
N LEU A 125 -4.31 2.04 -7.44
CA LEU A 125 -4.46 2.14 -8.90
C LEU A 125 -4.76 0.76 -9.52
N LEU A 126 -3.99 -0.27 -9.12
CA LEU A 126 -4.21 -1.65 -9.53
C LEU A 126 -5.61 -2.14 -9.09
N GLY A 127 -6.06 -1.77 -7.90
CA GLY A 127 -7.40 -2.07 -7.40
C GLY A 127 -8.50 -1.50 -8.30
N ILE A 128 -8.37 -0.26 -8.76
CA ILE A 128 -9.32 0.38 -9.68
C ILE A 128 -9.31 -0.33 -11.04
N VAL A 129 -8.13 -0.59 -11.61
CA VAL A 129 -7.99 -1.29 -12.90
C VAL A 129 -8.63 -2.68 -12.82
N PHE A 130 -8.34 -3.44 -11.77
CA PHE A 130 -8.92 -4.76 -11.55
C PHE A 130 -10.43 -4.69 -11.36
N GLY A 131 -10.93 -3.72 -10.60
CA GLY A 131 -12.37 -3.47 -10.42
C GLY A 131 -13.09 -3.17 -11.74
N LEU A 132 -12.52 -2.33 -12.60
CA LEU A 132 -13.08 -2.01 -13.92
C LEU A 132 -13.10 -3.23 -14.85
N ILE A 133 -12.03 -4.01 -14.88
CA ILE A 133 -11.96 -5.26 -15.65
C ILE A 133 -13.05 -6.23 -15.17
N PHE A 134 -13.18 -6.40 -13.85
CA PHE A 134 -14.18 -7.28 -13.26
C PHE A 134 -15.61 -6.81 -13.56
N HIS A 135 -15.86 -5.49 -13.47
CA HIS A 135 -17.14 -4.89 -13.79
C HIS A 135 -17.51 -5.11 -15.26
N LYS A 136 -16.63 -4.75 -16.20
CA LYS A 136 -16.86 -4.97 -17.63
C LYS A 136 -17.07 -6.45 -17.97
N ARG A 137 -16.32 -7.34 -17.33
CA ARG A 137 -16.48 -8.79 -17.52
C ARG A 137 -17.87 -9.25 -17.04
N ARG A 138 -18.31 -8.75 -15.88
CA ARG A 138 -19.63 -9.07 -15.32
C ARG A 138 -20.77 -8.51 -16.18
N GLU A 139 -20.63 -7.31 -16.71
CA GLU A 139 -21.59 -6.71 -17.64
C GLU A 139 -21.69 -7.53 -18.92
N ARG A 140 -20.57 -7.88 -19.56
CA ARG A 140 -20.59 -8.72 -20.77
C ARG A 140 -21.32 -10.04 -20.56
N ILE A 141 -21.14 -10.69 -19.40
CA ILE A 141 -21.85 -11.93 -19.07
C ILE A 141 -23.36 -11.69 -18.86
N LYS A 142 -23.78 -10.50 -18.43
CA LYS A 142 -25.20 -10.17 -18.25
C LYS A 142 -25.87 -9.73 -19.56
N THR A 143 -25.19 -8.95 -20.38
CA THR A 143 -25.74 -8.38 -21.62
C THR A 143 -25.69 -9.36 -22.78
N ASP A 144 -24.68 -10.22 -22.84
CA ASP A 144 -24.50 -11.20 -23.92
C ASP A 144 -24.87 -12.61 -23.44
N ILE A 145 -26.14 -12.97 -23.65
CA ILE A 145 -26.69 -14.29 -23.30
C ILE A 145 -25.94 -15.40 -24.06
N ARG A 146 -25.50 -15.16 -25.30
CA ARG A 146 -24.78 -16.15 -26.12
C ARG A 146 -23.40 -16.43 -25.52
N TYR A 147 -22.65 -15.38 -25.18
CA TYR A 147 -21.36 -15.52 -24.52
C TYR A 147 -21.48 -16.21 -23.15
N ALA A 148 -22.49 -15.83 -22.36
CA ALA A 148 -22.73 -16.43 -21.05
C ALA A 148 -23.11 -17.92 -21.13
N ARG A 149 -23.92 -18.32 -22.12
CA ARG A 149 -24.25 -19.73 -22.38
C ARG A 149 -23.01 -20.52 -22.75
N ARG A 150 -22.24 -20.06 -23.73
CA ARG A 150 -20.99 -20.71 -24.16
C ARG A 150 -19.99 -20.87 -23.02
N LEU A 151 -19.83 -19.83 -22.19
CA LEU A 151 -18.89 -19.85 -21.05
C LEU A 151 -19.32 -20.84 -19.95
N ARG A 152 -20.62 -21.05 -19.74
CA ARG A 152 -21.15 -21.96 -18.73
C ARG A 152 -21.32 -23.40 -19.24
N ALA A 153 -21.32 -23.62 -20.56
CA ALA A 153 -21.52 -24.92 -21.19
C ALA A 153 -20.58 -26.02 -20.65
N PRO A 154 -19.25 -25.81 -20.55
CA PRO A 154 -18.34 -26.86 -20.05
C PRO A 154 -18.61 -27.21 -18.59
N GLY A 155 -18.90 -26.20 -17.76
CA GLY A 155 -19.24 -26.39 -16.35
C GLY A 155 -20.53 -27.20 -16.16
N LYS A 156 -21.56 -26.93 -16.97
CA LYS A 156 -22.80 -27.73 -16.98
C LYS A 156 -22.55 -29.15 -17.49
N ALA A 157 -21.81 -29.31 -18.59
CA ALA A 157 -21.50 -30.61 -19.18
C ALA A 157 -20.74 -31.49 -18.19
N ARG A 158 -19.73 -30.96 -17.48
CA ARG A 158 -19.01 -31.69 -16.41
C ARG A 158 -19.93 -32.11 -15.27
N LYS A 159 -20.92 -31.29 -14.90
CA LYS A 159 -21.92 -31.64 -13.88
C LYS A 159 -22.82 -32.78 -14.37
N ASN A 160 -23.29 -32.73 -15.62
CA ASN A 160 -24.16 -33.76 -16.17
C ASN A 160 -23.40 -35.06 -16.46
N LEU A 161 -22.13 -35.00 -16.87
CA LEU A 161 -21.23 -36.17 -16.99
C LEU A 161 -21.08 -36.91 -15.67
N ARG A 162 -20.92 -36.19 -14.55
CA ARG A 162 -20.91 -36.82 -13.21
C ARG A 162 -22.23 -37.54 -12.91
N GLN A 163 -23.35 -37.00 -13.37
CA GLN A 163 -24.66 -37.63 -13.21
C GLN A 163 -24.80 -38.87 -14.10
N ALA A 164 -24.38 -38.81 -15.36
CA ALA A 164 -24.34 -39.95 -16.27
C ALA A 164 -23.45 -41.08 -15.69
N ARG A 165 -22.26 -40.74 -15.17
CA ARG A 165 -21.38 -41.70 -14.49
C ARG A 165 -22.05 -42.39 -13.31
N ARG A 166 -22.87 -41.68 -12.52
CA ARG A 166 -23.64 -42.29 -11.43
C ARG A 166 -24.66 -43.29 -11.96
N PHE A 167 -25.40 -42.96 -13.02
CA PHE A 167 -26.36 -43.88 -13.63
C PHE A 167 -25.69 -45.11 -14.26
N LEU A 168 -24.47 -44.95 -14.80
CA LEU A 168 -23.64 -46.04 -15.29
C LEU A 168 -23.29 -47.02 -14.15
N VAL A 169 -22.78 -46.53 -13.02
CA VAL A 169 -22.44 -47.37 -11.86
C VAL A 169 -23.68 -48.07 -11.27
N LEU A 170 -24.82 -47.38 -11.26
CA LEU A 170 -26.09 -47.94 -10.79
C LEU A 170 -26.77 -48.87 -11.81
N ARG A 171 -26.15 -49.10 -12.99
CA ARG A 171 -26.68 -49.93 -14.08
C ARG A 171 -28.10 -49.52 -14.52
N GLN A 172 -28.39 -48.23 -14.49
CA GLN A 172 -29.66 -47.66 -14.95
C GLN A 172 -29.51 -47.20 -16.40
N SER A 173 -29.64 -48.13 -17.35
CA SER A 173 -29.46 -47.89 -18.79
C SER A 173 -30.30 -46.72 -19.30
N ASP A 174 -31.59 -46.71 -19.02
CA ASP A 174 -32.52 -45.73 -19.60
C ASP A 174 -32.16 -44.31 -19.15
N LYS A 175 -31.95 -44.14 -17.85
CA LYS A 175 -31.56 -42.84 -17.27
C LYS A 175 -30.16 -42.41 -17.68
N PHE A 176 -29.26 -43.35 -17.94
CA PHE A 176 -27.93 -43.05 -18.46
C PHE A 176 -28.01 -42.47 -19.87
N PHE A 177 -28.71 -43.12 -20.81
CA PHE A 177 -28.83 -42.64 -22.17
C PHE A 177 -29.61 -41.32 -22.25
N ASP A 178 -30.66 -41.16 -21.44
CA ASP A 178 -31.35 -39.87 -21.29
C ASP A 178 -30.41 -38.75 -20.80
N ALA A 179 -29.55 -39.05 -19.81
CA ALA A 179 -28.58 -38.10 -19.30
C ALA A 179 -27.50 -37.76 -20.35
N VAL A 180 -27.00 -38.74 -21.10
CA VAL A 180 -26.03 -38.56 -22.19
C VAL A 180 -26.63 -37.68 -23.27
N PHE A 181 -27.80 -38.04 -23.78
CA PHE A 181 -28.48 -37.30 -24.84
C PHE A 181 -28.76 -35.85 -24.40
N LYS A 182 -29.31 -35.66 -23.20
CA LYS A 182 -29.55 -34.33 -22.64
C LYS A 182 -28.26 -33.52 -22.50
N THR A 183 -27.17 -34.14 -22.05
CA THR A 183 -25.87 -33.46 -21.90
C THR A 183 -25.35 -32.97 -23.25
N LEU A 184 -25.42 -33.82 -24.26
CA LEU A 184 -25.00 -33.49 -25.62
C LEU A 184 -25.86 -32.36 -26.19
N GLN A 185 -27.17 -32.46 -26.06
CA GLN A 185 -28.15 -31.46 -26.52
C GLN A 185 -27.94 -30.10 -25.84
N GLU A 186 -27.80 -30.07 -24.52
CA GLU A 186 -27.56 -28.85 -23.75
C GLU A 186 -26.21 -28.22 -24.10
N TYR A 187 -25.15 -29.03 -24.23
CA TYR A 187 -23.81 -28.53 -24.53
C TYR A 187 -23.73 -27.93 -25.93
N LEU A 188 -24.23 -28.62 -26.95
CA LEU A 188 -24.28 -28.11 -28.32
C LEU A 188 -25.16 -26.86 -28.43
N GLY A 189 -26.31 -26.85 -27.76
CA GLY A 189 -27.20 -25.68 -27.71
C GLY A 189 -26.53 -24.47 -27.08
N ASP A 190 -25.83 -24.66 -25.96
CA ASP A 190 -25.12 -23.58 -25.28
C ASP A 190 -23.86 -23.13 -26.03
N LYS A 191 -23.10 -24.03 -26.68
CA LYS A 191 -21.87 -23.69 -27.43
C LYS A 191 -22.17 -23.01 -28.77
N PHE A 192 -23.10 -23.55 -29.56
CA PHE A 192 -23.42 -23.07 -30.91
C PHE A 192 -24.62 -22.12 -30.97
N HIS A 193 -25.25 -21.85 -29.82
CA HIS A 193 -26.43 -20.97 -29.72
C HIS A 193 -27.64 -21.49 -30.52
N LEU A 194 -27.90 -22.80 -30.40
CA LEU A 194 -29.02 -23.46 -31.05
C LEU A 194 -30.16 -23.71 -30.04
N PRO A 195 -31.42 -23.68 -30.48
CA PRO A 195 -32.55 -24.08 -29.64
C PRO A 195 -32.38 -25.55 -29.22
N THR A 196 -32.29 -25.81 -27.92
CA THR A 196 -32.05 -27.16 -27.38
C THR A 196 -33.04 -28.17 -27.95
N ALA A 197 -34.33 -27.83 -28.01
CA ALA A 197 -35.40 -28.70 -28.49
C ALA A 197 -35.28 -29.18 -29.96
N GLY A 198 -34.46 -28.52 -30.79
CA GLY A 198 -34.25 -28.89 -32.19
C GLY A 198 -32.98 -29.69 -32.47
N ILE A 199 -32.17 -29.99 -31.45
CA ILE A 199 -30.88 -30.66 -31.64
C ILE A 199 -31.09 -32.17 -31.70
N THR A 200 -31.00 -32.71 -32.91
CA THR A 200 -31.07 -34.14 -33.23
C THR A 200 -29.91 -34.52 -34.16
N SER A 201 -29.86 -35.78 -34.58
CA SER A 201 -28.87 -36.33 -35.52
C SER A 201 -28.73 -35.51 -36.82
N ASN A 202 -29.77 -34.78 -37.24
CA ASN A 202 -29.74 -33.90 -38.43
C ASN A 202 -28.80 -32.70 -38.27
N VAL A 203 -28.50 -32.27 -37.04
CA VAL A 203 -27.59 -31.15 -36.76
C VAL A 203 -26.16 -31.48 -37.21
N VAL A 204 -25.79 -32.77 -37.24
CA VAL A 204 -24.48 -33.20 -37.72
C VAL A 204 -24.29 -32.84 -39.20
N GLU A 205 -25.34 -32.94 -40.02
CA GLU A 205 -25.27 -32.57 -41.44
C GLU A 205 -25.18 -31.05 -41.64
N ASP A 206 -25.90 -30.27 -40.84
CA ASP A 206 -25.79 -28.80 -40.86
C ASP A 206 -24.37 -28.36 -40.47
N PHE A 207 -23.79 -28.92 -39.41
CA PHE A 207 -22.40 -28.64 -39.01
C PHE A 207 -21.36 -29.06 -40.06
N ARG A 208 -21.60 -30.18 -40.75
CA ARG A 208 -20.76 -30.65 -41.86
C ARG A 208 -20.81 -29.67 -43.04
N SER A 209 -21.99 -29.27 -43.48
CA SER A 209 -22.17 -28.36 -44.63
C SER A 209 -21.52 -27.00 -44.39
N ARG A 210 -21.58 -26.49 -43.16
CA ARG A 210 -21.01 -25.21 -42.75
C ARG A 210 -19.53 -25.26 -42.36
N ARG A 211 -18.90 -26.45 -42.37
CA ARG A 211 -17.51 -26.70 -41.95
C ARG A 211 -17.18 -26.09 -40.58
N ILE A 212 -18.11 -26.21 -39.62
CA ILE A 212 -17.95 -25.63 -38.28
C ILE A 212 -17.03 -26.48 -37.40
N ILE A 213 -17.00 -27.79 -37.65
CA ILE A 213 -16.34 -28.80 -36.81
C ILE A 213 -15.56 -29.75 -37.72
N ASP A 214 -14.44 -30.26 -37.22
CA ASP A 214 -13.63 -31.29 -37.89
C ASP A 214 -14.42 -32.59 -38.12
N GLU A 215 -14.11 -33.29 -39.21
CA GLU A 215 -14.84 -34.47 -39.67
C GLU A 215 -14.75 -35.64 -38.68
N ARG A 216 -13.63 -35.74 -37.95
CA ARG A 216 -13.48 -36.71 -36.84
C ARG A 216 -14.55 -36.50 -35.77
N VAL A 217 -14.72 -35.28 -35.28
CA VAL A 217 -15.65 -34.97 -34.19
C VAL A 217 -17.11 -35.09 -34.68
N LEU A 218 -17.38 -34.78 -35.95
CA LEU A 218 -18.68 -35.01 -36.57
C LEU A 218 -19.07 -36.49 -36.60
N ASN A 219 -18.13 -37.38 -36.92
CA ASN A 219 -18.38 -38.83 -36.90
C ASN A 219 -18.67 -39.33 -35.48
N MET A 220 -17.91 -38.85 -34.49
CA MET A 220 -18.15 -39.17 -33.07
C MET A 220 -19.54 -38.70 -32.60
N LEU A 221 -19.94 -37.47 -32.97
CA LEU A 221 -21.28 -36.94 -32.71
C LEU A 221 -22.37 -37.84 -33.31
N LYS A 222 -22.21 -38.25 -34.57
CA LYS A 222 -23.16 -39.13 -35.27
C LYS A 222 -23.30 -40.48 -34.57
N GLU A 223 -22.19 -41.07 -34.14
CA GLU A 223 -22.17 -42.33 -33.40
C GLU A 223 -22.85 -42.20 -32.03
N CYS A 224 -22.55 -41.13 -31.29
CA CYS A 224 -23.14 -40.88 -29.97
C CYS A 224 -24.67 -40.72 -30.05
N PHE A 225 -25.17 -39.93 -31.02
CA PHE A 225 -26.60 -39.82 -31.28
C PHE A 225 -27.23 -41.15 -31.69
N GLY A 226 -26.58 -41.90 -32.59
CA GLY A 226 -27.05 -43.22 -33.01
C GLY A 226 -27.16 -44.22 -31.86
N ASN A 227 -26.23 -44.19 -30.91
CA ASN A 227 -26.29 -45.04 -29.72
C ASN A 227 -27.47 -44.66 -28.80
N CYS A 228 -27.76 -43.36 -28.65
CA CYS A 228 -28.93 -42.89 -27.90
C CYS A 228 -30.25 -43.20 -28.60
N ASP A 229 -30.32 -43.13 -29.93
CA ASP A 229 -31.54 -43.46 -30.68
C ASP A 229 -31.84 -44.96 -30.60
N ARG A 230 -30.81 -45.82 -30.71
CA ARG A 230 -30.97 -47.28 -30.58
C ARG A 230 -31.59 -47.69 -29.26
N THR A 231 -31.22 -47.06 -28.15
CA THR A 231 -31.78 -47.41 -26.84
C THR A 231 -33.24 -47.01 -26.73
N ARG A 232 -33.64 -45.91 -27.37
CA ARG A 232 -35.02 -45.42 -27.40
C ARG A 232 -35.96 -46.28 -28.25
N TYR A 233 -35.45 -46.86 -29.34
CA TYR A 233 -36.26 -47.65 -30.28
C TYR A 233 -36.07 -49.17 -30.19
N ALA A 234 -34.98 -49.65 -29.57
CA ALA A 234 -34.65 -51.07 -29.44
C ALA A 234 -33.94 -51.40 -28.08
N PRO A 235 -34.63 -51.26 -26.94
CA PRO A 235 -34.04 -51.37 -25.61
C PRO A 235 -33.53 -52.78 -25.24
N ALA A 236 -33.95 -53.83 -25.96
CA ALA A 236 -33.65 -55.23 -25.63
C ALA A 236 -32.17 -55.66 -25.81
N SER A 237 -31.27 -54.77 -26.26
CA SER A 237 -29.90 -55.12 -26.66
C SER A 237 -28.79 -54.31 -25.99
N ILE A 238 -29.10 -53.56 -24.93
CA ILE A 238 -28.14 -52.65 -24.28
C ILE A 238 -27.17 -53.44 -23.39
N THR A 239 -25.87 -53.40 -23.71
CA THR A 239 -24.81 -54.03 -22.92
C THR A 239 -24.05 -52.99 -22.09
N GLU A 240 -23.53 -53.37 -20.91
CA GLU A 240 -22.72 -52.50 -20.04
C GLU A 240 -21.49 -51.92 -20.78
N GLY A 241 -20.84 -52.71 -21.64
CA GLY A 241 -19.75 -52.24 -22.49
C GLY A 241 -20.16 -51.14 -23.47
N GLN A 242 -21.38 -51.16 -24.01
CA GLN A 242 -21.89 -50.10 -24.88
C GLN A 242 -22.12 -48.79 -24.09
N MET A 243 -22.55 -48.89 -22.84
CA MET A 243 -22.72 -47.72 -21.97
C MET A 243 -21.36 -47.06 -21.66
N ILE A 244 -20.34 -47.86 -21.35
CA ILE A 244 -18.98 -47.37 -21.09
C ILE A 244 -18.42 -46.68 -22.34
N ASN A 245 -18.48 -47.34 -23.49
CA ASN A 245 -17.99 -46.76 -24.75
C ASN A 245 -18.73 -45.46 -25.10
N THR A 246 -20.04 -45.39 -24.88
CA THR A 246 -20.82 -44.16 -25.15
C THR A 246 -20.47 -43.05 -24.17
N PHE A 247 -20.14 -43.38 -22.92
CA PHE A 247 -19.68 -42.41 -21.92
C PHE A 247 -18.33 -41.80 -22.31
N GLU A 248 -17.36 -42.65 -22.66
CA GLU A 248 -16.02 -42.22 -23.11
C GLU A 248 -16.11 -41.38 -24.39
N LEU A 249 -16.95 -41.80 -25.34
CA LEU A 249 -17.22 -41.05 -26.56
C LEU A 249 -17.78 -39.65 -26.26
N LEU A 250 -18.71 -39.53 -25.31
CA LEU A 250 -19.26 -38.24 -24.90
C LEU A 250 -18.18 -37.33 -24.28
N GLU A 251 -17.31 -37.88 -23.41
CA GLU A 251 -16.19 -37.12 -22.83
C GLU A 251 -15.23 -36.63 -23.91
N GLU A 252 -14.85 -37.49 -24.87
CA GLU A 252 -13.94 -37.11 -25.95
C GLU A 252 -14.57 -36.04 -26.87
N ILE A 253 -15.87 -36.11 -27.17
CA ILE A 253 -16.59 -35.06 -27.92
C ILE A 253 -16.50 -33.71 -27.19
N ILE A 254 -16.79 -33.69 -25.88
CA ILE A 254 -16.79 -32.45 -25.10
C ILE A 254 -15.37 -31.86 -25.05
N ASP A 255 -14.34 -32.68 -24.85
CA ASP A 255 -12.95 -32.24 -24.80
C ASP A 255 -12.44 -31.75 -26.16
N ALA A 256 -12.78 -32.45 -27.25
CA ALA A 256 -12.43 -32.03 -28.60
C ALA A 256 -13.10 -30.70 -28.96
N LEU A 257 -14.36 -30.52 -28.57
CA LEU A 257 -15.07 -29.25 -28.73
C LEU A 257 -14.54 -28.19 -27.76
N GLU A 258 -14.02 -28.49 -26.58
CA GLU A 258 -13.44 -27.45 -25.72
C GLU A 258 -12.14 -26.88 -26.31
N LYS A 259 -11.36 -27.70 -27.02
CA LYS A 259 -10.09 -27.31 -27.67
C LYS A 259 -10.25 -26.58 -29.01
N ALA A 260 -11.40 -26.71 -29.68
CA ALA A 260 -11.73 -26.08 -30.97
C ALA A 260 -12.54 -24.78 -30.81
#